data_AF-A0A815RMG9-F1
#
_entry.id   AF-A0A815RMG9-F1
#
_cell.length_a   1.000
_cell.length_b   1.000
_cell.length_c   1.000
_cell.angle_alpha   90.00
_cell.angle_beta   90.00
_cell.angle_gamma   90.00
#
_symmetry.space_group_name_H-M   'P 1'
#
loop_
_entity.id
_entity.type
_entity.pdbx_description
1 polymer ?
#
loop_
_entity_poly.entity_id
_entity_poly.type
_entity_poly.pdbx_seq_one_letter_code
_entity_poly.pdbx_strand_id
1 'polypeptide(L)'
;MTLCTTFIVYYGTYIWANNRKFSGTSLKLYDIIWLLIYICYILVLLIIPCWQVNKYQLPFACATTVILEQLRQLMKIHSFVRENAGKIISQPKKSTDPFLSSEFSHFNQYLYFLYAPTLIFRDVYPRTSTIRWNVVFKMFGQYLTCGFLVYHILAYSWMPVFTRCFTETELTLKSAITSIFDLMLPGVLIIILCYYGFFYCWLNGFAELLRFADRMFHEDWWNSASSATFWRTWNIIVHDWLYAYVYEDLSK
;
A
#
# COMPACT_ATOMS: atom_id res chain seq x y z
N MET A 1 10.22 11.57 -3.99
CA MET A 1 8.80 11.60 -3.57
C MET A 1 8.69 11.27 -2.09
N THR A 2 9.03 10.05 -1.67
CA THR A 2 8.81 9.54 -0.31
C THR A 2 9.29 10.50 0.79
N LEU A 3 10.57 10.92 0.81
CA LEU A 3 11.11 11.80 1.85
C LEU A 3 10.41 13.16 1.94
N CYS A 4 10.11 13.81 0.80
CA CYS A 4 9.40 15.09 0.82
C CYS A 4 7.98 14.88 1.35
N THR A 5 7.32 13.80 0.94
CA THR A 5 5.95 13.50 1.37
C THR A 5 5.87 13.19 2.87
N THR A 6 6.85 12.48 3.43
CA THR A 6 6.87 12.15 4.86
C THR A 6 6.92 13.40 5.74
N PHE A 7 7.81 14.34 5.42
CA PHE A 7 7.98 15.54 6.23
C PHE A 7 6.80 16.50 6.07
N ILE A 8 6.33 16.71 4.83
CA ILE A 8 5.22 17.63 4.57
C ILE A 8 3.94 17.17 5.29
N VAL A 9 3.59 15.89 5.22
CA VAL A 9 2.38 15.37 5.86
C VAL A 9 2.48 15.41 7.37
N TYR A 10 3.60 14.97 7.94
CA TYR A 10 3.78 14.96 9.38
C TYR A 10 3.76 16.37 9.97
N TYR A 11 4.58 17.29 9.43
CA TYR A 11 4.60 18.65 9.96
C TYR A 11 3.31 19.41 9.64
N GLY A 12 2.68 19.17 8.48
CA GLY A 12 1.39 19.78 8.13
C GLY A 12 0.26 19.37 9.08
N THR A 13 0.18 18.08 9.43
CA THR A 13 -0.79 17.58 10.44
C THR A 13 -0.45 18.06 11.85
N TYR A 14 0.84 18.10 12.22
CA TYR A 14 1.30 18.60 13.51
C TYR A 14 0.99 20.09 13.72
N ILE A 15 1.27 20.93 12.71
CA ILE A 15 0.98 22.37 12.76
C ILE A 15 -0.53 22.60 12.88
N TRP A 16 -1.33 21.86 12.11
CA TRP A 16 -2.79 21.91 12.22
C TRP A 16 -3.29 21.52 13.61
N ALA A 17 -2.79 20.41 14.14
CA ALA A 17 -3.14 19.94 15.48
C ALA A 17 -2.81 20.96 16.58
N ASN A 18 -1.63 21.59 16.50
CA ASN A 18 -1.18 22.55 17.51
C ASN A 18 -1.96 23.87 17.42
N ASN A 19 -2.19 24.39 16.21
CA ASN A 19 -2.93 25.63 16.01
C ASN A 19 -4.43 25.51 16.37
N ARG A 20 -5.00 24.29 16.27
CA ARG A 20 -6.37 24.00 16.71
C ARG A 20 -6.59 24.33 18.20
N LYS A 21 -5.55 24.23 19.05
CA LYS A 21 -5.61 24.55 20.49
C LYS A 21 -5.82 26.04 20.77
N PHE A 22 -5.45 26.92 19.84
CA PHE A 22 -5.45 28.37 20.02
C PHE A 22 -6.56 29.10 19.25
N SER A 23 -7.24 28.43 18.30
CA SER A 23 -8.26 29.06 17.45
C SER A 23 -9.65 29.00 18.09
N GLY A 24 -10.17 30.17 18.51
CA GLY A 24 -11.47 30.31 19.16
C GLY A 24 -12.66 30.33 18.18
N THR A 25 -12.79 31.40 17.39
CA THR A 25 -14.03 31.74 16.66
C THR A 25 -14.06 31.30 15.19
N SER A 26 -12.90 31.07 14.56
CA SER A 26 -12.77 30.68 13.13
C SER A 26 -12.27 29.24 12.91
N LEU A 27 -12.40 28.37 13.92
CA LEU A 27 -11.90 26.98 13.87
C LEU A 27 -12.44 26.19 12.67
N LYS A 28 -13.72 26.36 12.34
CA LYS A 28 -14.35 25.69 11.19
C LYS A 28 -13.71 26.11 9.87
N LEU A 29 -13.42 27.40 9.69
CA LEU A 29 -12.77 27.91 8.50
C LEU A 29 -11.33 27.37 8.39
N TYR A 30 -10.62 27.32 9.52
CA TYR A 30 -9.28 26.74 9.59
C TYR A 30 -9.27 25.26 9.19
N ASP A 31 -10.22 24.47 9.71
CA ASP A 31 -10.37 23.05 9.36
C ASP A 31 -10.72 22.85 7.89
N ILE A 32 -11.59 23.70 7.32
CA ILE A 32 -11.93 23.65 5.89
C ILE A 32 -10.71 23.97 5.03
N ILE A 33 -9.95 25.03 5.36
CA ILE A 33 -8.74 25.41 4.62
C ILE A 33 -7.73 24.26 4.65
N TRP A 34 -7.51 23.67 5.82
CA TRP A 34 -6.60 22.54 5.96
C TRP A 34 -7.07 21.31 5.15
N LEU A 35 -8.36 21.01 5.18
CA LEU A 35 -8.96 19.93 4.38
C LEU A 35 -8.76 20.16 2.88
N LEU A 36 -8.96 21.39 2.40
CA LEU A 36 -8.74 21.74 1.00
C LEU A 36 -7.26 21.58 0.59
N ILE A 37 -6.33 22.01 1.45
CA ILE A 37 -4.89 21.81 1.23
C ILE A 37 -4.56 20.32 1.15
N TYR A 38 -5.13 19.51 2.05
CA TYR A 38 -4.93 18.07 2.08
C TYR A 38 -5.50 17.36 0.83
N ILE A 39 -6.70 17.71 0.39
CA ILE A 39 -7.30 17.18 -0.84
C ILE A 39 -6.44 17.55 -2.05
N CYS A 40 -6.01 18.81 -2.14
CA CYS A 40 -5.10 19.27 -3.20
C CYS A 40 -3.80 18.46 -3.20
N TYR A 41 -3.24 18.21 -2.02
CA TYR A 41 -2.05 17.40 -1.86
C TYR A 41 -2.23 15.95 -2.34
N ILE A 42 -3.36 15.30 -2.03
CA ILE A 42 -3.67 13.96 -2.56
C ILE A 42 -3.77 13.97 -4.10
N LEU A 43 -4.45 14.97 -4.67
CA LEU A 43 -4.58 15.08 -6.13
C LEU A 43 -3.22 15.26 -6.80
N VAL A 44 -2.35 16.09 -6.23
CA VAL A 44 -0.97 16.27 -6.71
C VAL A 44 -0.20 14.96 -6.66
N LEU A 45 -0.35 14.18 -5.57
CA LEU A 45 0.29 12.88 -5.41
C LEU A 45 -0.19 11.83 -6.42
N LEU A 46 -1.43 11.93 -6.90
CA LEU A 46 -1.96 11.06 -7.95
C LEU A 46 -1.50 11.49 -9.35
N ILE A 47 -1.49 12.80 -9.63
CA ILE A 47 -1.23 13.33 -10.97
C ILE A 47 0.26 13.28 -11.32
N ILE A 48 1.15 13.65 -10.40
CA ILE A 48 2.59 13.76 -10.71
C ILE A 48 3.18 12.44 -11.22
N PRO A 49 2.96 11.27 -10.57
CA PRO A 49 3.59 10.03 -11.02
C PRO A 49 3.04 9.56 -12.37
N CYS A 50 1.74 9.74 -12.62
CA CYS A 50 1.15 9.47 -13.93
C CYS A 50 1.79 10.34 -15.03
N TRP A 51 1.99 11.63 -14.74
CA TRP A 51 2.69 12.54 -15.65
C TRP A 51 4.16 12.13 -15.85
N GLN A 52 4.86 11.73 -14.79
CA GLN A 52 6.26 11.28 -14.86
C GLN A 52 6.40 10.02 -15.73
N VAL A 53 5.54 9.02 -15.53
CA VAL A 53 5.54 7.78 -16.33
C VAL A 53 5.38 8.09 -17.82
N ASN A 54 4.44 8.98 -18.17
CA ASN A 54 4.20 9.37 -19.56
C ASN A 54 5.31 10.25 -20.14
N LYS A 55 5.86 11.19 -19.35
CA LYS A 55 6.91 12.09 -19.81
C LYS A 55 8.24 11.37 -20.04
N TYR A 56 8.61 10.46 -19.14
CA TYR A 56 9.88 9.73 -19.22
C TYR A 56 9.77 8.40 -19.98
N GLN A 57 8.57 8.04 -20.46
CA GLN A 57 8.33 6.79 -21.21
C GLN A 57 8.92 5.57 -20.48
N LEU A 58 8.63 5.47 -19.18
CA LEU A 58 9.21 4.42 -18.34
C LEU A 58 8.77 3.03 -18.84
N PRO A 59 9.68 2.03 -18.87
CA PRO A 59 9.32 0.66 -19.19
C PRO A 59 8.21 0.14 -18.26
N PHE A 60 7.38 -0.78 -18.76
CA PHE A 60 6.20 -1.29 -18.07
C PHE A 60 6.47 -1.66 -16.59
N ALA A 61 7.48 -2.47 -16.32
CA ALA A 61 7.80 -2.90 -14.95
C ALA A 61 8.17 -1.73 -14.02
N CYS A 62 8.94 -0.76 -14.52
CA CYS A 62 9.31 0.44 -13.76
C CYS A 62 8.09 1.33 -13.51
N ALA A 63 7.25 1.54 -14.53
CA ALA A 63 6.02 2.31 -14.42
C ALA A 63 5.06 1.70 -13.39
N THR A 64 4.83 0.38 -13.44
CA THR A 64 4.03 -0.35 -12.46
C THR A 64 4.58 -0.19 -11.04
N THR A 65 5.90 -0.27 -10.86
CA THR A 65 6.55 -0.10 -9.55
C THR A 65 6.32 1.31 -9.00
N VAL A 66 6.49 2.35 -9.81
CA VAL A 66 6.27 3.75 -9.40
C VAL A 66 4.80 3.99 -9.00
N ILE A 67 3.86 3.48 -9.79
CA ILE A 67 2.42 3.65 -9.53
C ILE A 67 2.00 2.89 -8.27
N LEU A 68 2.40 1.64 -8.10
CA LEU A 68 2.08 0.85 -6.91
C LEU A 68 2.67 1.45 -5.63
N GLU A 69 3.90 1.95 -5.70
CA GLU A 69 4.54 2.63 -4.59
C GLU A 69 3.82 3.95 -4.24
N GLN A 70 3.34 4.67 -5.24
CA GLN A 70 2.53 5.87 -5.02
C GLN A 70 1.19 5.55 -4.36
N LEU A 71 0.48 4.52 -4.83
CA LEU A 71 -0.78 4.07 -4.25
C LEU A 71 -0.59 3.64 -2.79
N ARG A 72 0.48 2.91 -2.51
CA ARG A 72 0.87 2.54 -1.13
C ARG A 72 1.08 3.78 -0.26
N GLN A 73 1.85 4.76 -0.73
CA GLN A 73 2.09 5.99 0.02
C GLN A 73 0.80 6.77 0.29
N LEU A 74 -0.09 6.87 -0.70
CA LEU A 74 -1.38 7.53 -0.56
C LEU A 74 -2.24 6.87 0.52
N MET A 75 -2.39 5.54 0.48
CA MET A 75 -3.16 4.79 1.48
C MET A 75 -2.61 5.01 2.90
N LYS A 76 -1.28 4.99 3.05
CA LYS A 76 -0.63 5.24 4.35
C LYS A 76 -0.81 6.67 4.84
N ILE A 77 -0.64 7.66 3.98
CA ILE A 77 -0.85 9.07 4.31
C ILE A 77 -2.29 9.28 4.77
N HIS A 78 -3.24 8.71 4.03
CA HIS A 78 -4.65 8.82 4.39
C HIS A 78 -4.96 8.20 5.74
N SER A 79 -4.48 6.98 5.98
CA SER A 79 -4.66 6.31 7.27
C SER A 79 -4.06 7.13 8.42
N PHE A 80 -2.82 7.60 8.29
CA PHE A 80 -2.17 8.42 9.31
C PHE A 80 -2.96 9.70 9.62
N VAL A 81 -3.40 10.40 8.59
CA VAL A 81 -4.16 11.64 8.73
C VAL A 81 -5.52 11.38 9.39
N ARG A 82 -6.24 10.35 8.94
CA ARG A 82 -7.60 10.01 9.40
C ARG A 82 -7.63 9.60 10.87
N GLU A 83 -6.67 8.78 11.29
CA GLU A 83 -6.53 8.33 12.68
C GLU A 83 -6.16 9.48 13.62
N ASN A 84 -5.18 10.31 13.26
CA ASN A 84 -4.79 11.45 14.09
C ASN A 84 -5.88 12.53 14.11
N ALA A 85 -6.56 12.78 13.00
CA ALA A 85 -7.69 13.71 12.95
C ALA A 85 -8.83 13.28 13.88
N GLY A 86 -9.15 11.99 13.92
CA GLY A 86 -10.13 11.44 14.87
C GLY A 86 -9.77 11.76 16.32
N LYS A 87 -8.53 11.48 16.72
CA LYS A 87 -8.02 11.78 18.07
C LYS A 87 -8.12 13.28 18.38
N ILE A 88 -7.57 14.13 17.52
CA ILE A 88 -7.51 15.58 17.70
C ILE A 88 -8.90 16.23 17.80
N ILE A 89 -9.87 15.75 17.02
CA ILE A 89 -11.24 16.29 17.04
C ILE A 89 -11.98 15.84 18.30
N SER A 90 -11.73 14.61 18.77
CA SER A 90 -12.37 14.05 19.97
C SER A 90 -11.86 14.63 21.29
N GLN A 91 -10.67 15.26 21.30
CA GLN A 91 -10.09 15.85 22.51
C GLN A 91 -10.91 17.03 23.05
N PRO A 92 -11.15 17.10 24.37
CA PRO A 92 -11.81 18.25 24.98
C PRO A 92 -10.93 19.51 24.88
N LYS A 93 -11.54 20.66 24.53
CA LYS A 93 -10.88 21.96 24.25
C LYS A 93 -10.02 22.53 25.39
N LYS A 94 -10.11 21.99 26.61
CA LYS A 94 -9.32 22.37 27.80
C LYS A 94 -9.11 21.14 28.67
N SER A 95 -8.15 20.29 28.34
CA SER A 95 -7.55 19.39 29.33
C SER A 95 -6.27 20.03 29.85
N THR A 96 -6.22 20.28 31.15
CA THR A 96 -5.06 20.84 31.87
C THR A 96 -3.98 19.78 32.13
N ASP A 97 -4.20 18.54 31.71
CA ASP A 97 -3.29 17.42 31.91
C ASP A 97 -2.19 17.37 30.83
N PRO A 98 -0.90 17.51 31.22
CA PRO A 98 0.23 17.40 30.30
C PRO A 98 0.28 16.04 29.57
N PHE A 99 -0.28 14.98 30.18
CA PHE A 99 -0.33 13.65 29.59
C PHE A 99 -1.26 13.57 28.37
N LEU A 100 -2.41 14.26 28.40
CA LEU A 100 -3.34 14.35 27.25
C LEU A 100 -2.78 15.23 26.12
N SER A 101 -1.89 16.16 26.45
CA SER A 101 -1.25 17.03 25.45
C SER A 101 -0.20 16.33 24.57
N SER A 102 0.18 15.09 24.93
CA SER A 102 1.16 14.25 24.23
C SER A 102 0.56 13.24 23.24
N GLU A 103 -0.75 13.27 22.99
CA GLU A 103 -1.45 12.29 22.14
C GLU A 103 -1.15 12.38 20.63
N PHE A 104 -0.38 13.38 20.17
CA PHE A 104 0.04 13.40 18.77
C PHE A 104 1.17 12.41 18.54
N SER A 105 0.96 11.52 17.58
CA SER A 105 1.91 10.50 17.16
C SER A 105 3.32 11.06 16.95
N HIS A 106 4.33 10.45 17.55
CA HIS A 106 5.71 10.87 17.35
C HIS A 106 6.19 10.58 15.94
N PHE A 107 7.10 11.43 15.42
CA PHE A 107 7.69 11.26 14.09
C PHE A 107 8.32 9.86 13.88
N ASN A 108 8.93 9.29 14.92
CA ASN A 108 9.54 7.96 14.86
C ASN A 108 8.49 6.85 14.63
N GLN A 109 7.30 6.98 15.21
CA GLN A 109 6.19 6.03 15.01
C GLN A 109 5.63 6.15 13.60
N TYR A 110 5.46 7.38 13.11
CA TYR A 110 5.06 7.63 11.73
C TYR A 110 6.08 7.07 10.73
N LEU A 111 7.37 7.33 10.94
CA LEU A 111 8.43 6.82 10.10
C LEU A 111 8.46 5.28 10.10
N TYR A 112 8.30 4.65 11.27
CA TYR A 112 8.18 3.20 11.37
C TYR A 112 6.98 2.66 10.58
N PHE A 113 5.81 3.27 10.73
CA PHE A 113 4.61 2.89 10.00
C PHE A 113 4.78 2.96 8.48
N LEU A 114 5.48 3.98 7.97
CA LEU A 114 5.70 4.12 6.53
C LEU A 114 6.43 2.94 5.91
N TYR A 115 7.31 2.27 6.66
CA TYR A 115 7.99 1.07 6.21
C TYR A 115 7.31 -0.24 6.64
N ALA A 116 6.50 -0.23 7.71
CA ALA A 116 5.78 -1.41 8.20
C ALA A 116 4.87 -2.02 7.11
N PRO A 117 4.75 -3.35 7.02
CA PRO A 117 3.91 -4.02 6.01
C PRO A 117 2.42 -4.01 6.40
N THR A 118 1.90 -2.83 6.74
CA THR A 118 0.48 -2.57 7.03
C THR A 118 0.08 -1.21 6.47
N LEU A 119 -1.21 -1.04 6.19
CA LEU A 119 -1.79 0.22 5.72
C LEU A 119 -2.61 0.94 6.80
N ILE A 120 -2.86 0.30 7.94
CA ILE A 120 -3.60 0.90 9.06
C ILE A 120 -2.61 1.47 10.07
N PHE A 121 -2.71 2.77 10.33
CA PHE A 121 -1.89 3.49 11.28
C PHE A 121 -2.32 3.22 12.72
N ARG A 122 -1.37 2.83 13.57
CA ARG A 122 -1.50 2.70 15.01
C ARG A 122 -0.25 3.27 15.68
N ASP A 123 -0.39 3.81 16.89
CA ASP A 123 0.75 4.40 17.63
C ASP A 123 1.74 3.31 18.09
N VAL A 124 1.21 2.13 18.40
CA VAL A 124 1.95 0.97 18.89
C VAL A 124 1.52 -0.25 18.10
N TYR A 125 2.51 -0.96 17.55
CA TYR A 125 2.34 -2.25 16.90
C TYR A 125 2.96 -3.36 17.75
N PRO A 126 2.43 -4.60 17.69
CA PRO A 126 3.08 -5.73 18.33
C PRO A 126 4.44 -5.98 17.65
N ARG A 127 5.50 -6.17 18.46
CA ARG A 127 6.87 -6.32 17.98
C ARG A 127 7.51 -7.62 18.43
N THR A 128 8.36 -8.18 17.57
CA THR A 128 9.23 -9.31 17.94
C THR A 128 10.43 -8.83 18.75
N SER A 129 10.95 -9.69 19.64
CA SER A 129 12.08 -9.34 20.51
C SER A 129 13.39 -9.15 19.74
N THR A 130 13.64 -10.01 18.75
CA THR A 130 14.88 -10.05 17.98
C THR A 130 14.59 -10.14 16.47
N ILE A 131 15.59 -9.77 15.66
CA ILE A 131 15.59 -9.95 14.21
C ILE A 131 16.32 -11.25 13.90
N ARG A 132 15.63 -12.22 13.27
CA ARG A 132 16.26 -13.47 12.82
C ARG A 132 16.79 -13.28 11.40
N TRP A 133 18.04 -12.85 11.28
CA TRP A 133 18.68 -12.57 9.98
C TRP A 133 18.64 -13.75 9.00
N ASN A 134 18.73 -14.99 9.48
CA ASN A 134 18.59 -16.18 8.64
C ASN A 134 17.24 -16.24 7.93
N VAL A 135 16.16 -15.83 8.63
CA VAL A 135 14.82 -15.75 8.05
C VAL A 135 14.76 -14.61 7.03
N VAL A 136 15.30 -13.44 7.36
CA VAL A 136 15.37 -12.28 6.45
C VAL A 136 16.05 -12.66 5.13
N PHE A 137 17.25 -13.22 5.18
CA PHE A 137 17.98 -13.64 3.99
C PHE A 137 17.26 -14.74 3.21
N LYS A 138 16.64 -15.71 3.90
CA LYS A 138 15.83 -16.75 3.25
C LYS A 138 14.64 -16.15 2.49
N MET A 139 13.90 -15.23 3.11
CA MET A 139 12.74 -14.60 2.49
C MET A 139 13.13 -13.76 1.28
N PHE A 140 14.16 -12.89 1.39
CA PHE A 140 14.61 -12.11 0.25
C PHE A 140 15.25 -12.98 -0.85
N GLY A 141 15.97 -14.04 -0.50
CA GLY A 141 16.48 -15.01 -1.46
C GLY A 141 15.37 -15.68 -2.25
N GLN A 142 14.32 -16.17 -1.57
CA GLN A 142 13.16 -16.76 -2.22
C GLN A 142 12.41 -15.75 -3.11
N TYR A 143 12.29 -14.49 -2.68
CA TYR A 143 11.70 -13.42 -3.50
C TYR A 143 12.47 -13.22 -4.83
N LEU A 144 13.80 -13.17 -4.78
CA LEU A 144 14.64 -13.06 -5.98
C LEU A 144 14.49 -14.29 -6.88
N THR A 145 14.42 -15.49 -6.29
CA THR A 145 14.14 -16.72 -7.04
C THR A 145 12.78 -16.67 -7.74
N CYS A 146 11.72 -16.22 -7.07
CA CYS A 146 10.40 -16.04 -7.68
C CYS A 146 10.45 -15.05 -8.84
N GLY A 147 11.14 -13.91 -8.69
CA GLY A 147 11.32 -12.93 -9.76
C GLY A 147 12.04 -13.52 -10.98
N PHE A 148 13.10 -14.30 -10.75
CA PHE A 148 13.82 -14.99 -11.82
C PHE A 148 12.96 -16.05 -12.54
N LEU A 149 12.14 -16.80 -11.80
CA LEU A 149 11.21 -17.77 -12.36
C LEU A 149 10.11 -17.10 -13.19
N VAL A 150 9.54 -15.99 -12.71
CA VAL A 150 8.55 -15.22 -13.48
C VAL A 150 9.18 -14.69 -14.77
N TYR A 151 10.40 -14.16 -14.72
CA TYR A 151 11.13 -13.75 -15.91
C TYR A 151 11.31 -14.92 -16.90
N HIS A 152 11.70 -16.10 -16.42
CA HIS A 152 11.83 -17.29 -17.28
C HIS A 152 10.50 -17.67 -17.94
N ILE A 153 9.41 -17.75 -17.18
CA ILE A 153 8.10 -18.11 -17.74
C ILE A 153 7.65 -17.07 -18.78
N LEU A 154 7.87 -15.77 -18.50
CA LEU A 154 7.55 -14.73 -19.47
C LEU A 154 8.38 -14.86 -20.75
N ALA A 155 9.70 -15.04 -20.63
CA ALA A 155 10.61 -15.11 -21.76
C ALA A 155 10.40 -16.36 -22.63
N TYR A 156 10.14 -17.52 -22.01
CA TYR A 156 10.08 -18.80 -22.73
C TYR A 156 8.67 -19.27 -23.07
N SER A 157 7.65 -18.88 -22.30
CA SER A 157 6.26 -19.30 -22.55
C SER A 157 5.41 -18.19 -23.14
N TRP A 158 5.46 -16.98 -22.59
CA TRP A 158 4.58 -15.89 -23.06
C TRP A 158 5.10 -15.24 -24.35
N MET A 159 6.38 -14.88 -24.40
CA MET A 159 6.94 -14.16 -25.56
C MET A 159 6.70 -14.86 -26.90
N PRO A 160 6.89 -16.19 -27.06
CA PRO A 160 6.62 -16.86 -28.33
C PRO A 160 5.15 -16.76 -28.78
N VAL A 161 4.21 -16.87 -27.83
CA VAL A 161 2.78 -16.76 -28.12
C VAL A 161 2.44 -15.33 -28.56
N PHE A 162 2.94 -14.32 -27.84
CA PHE A 162 2.74 -12.92 -28.23
C PHE A 162 3.38 -12.61 -29.58
N THR A 163 4.61 -13.06 -29.85
CA THR A 163 5.26 -12.86 -31.15
C THR A 163 4.44 -13.46 -32.28
N ARG A 164 3.87 -14.66 -32.09
CA ARG A 164 2.94 -15.27 -33.06
C ARG A 164 1.71 -14.39 -33.29
N CYS A 165 1.05 -13.93 -32.22
CA CYS A 165 -0.13 -13.07 -32.33
C CYS A 165 0.14 -11.71 -33.01
N PHE A 166 1.32 -11.11 -32.80
CA PHE A 166 1.69 -9.83 -33.42
C PHE A 166 2.21 -9.98 -34.86
N THR A 167 2.61 -11.19 -35.26
CA THR A 167 3.07 -11.46 -36.64
C THR A 167 1.91 -11.83 -37.56
N GLU A 168 0.84 -12.41 -37.02
CA GLU A 168 -0.38 -12.71 -37.79
C GLU A 168 -1.10 -11.40 -38.18
N THR A 169 -1.36 -11.21 -39.48
CA THR A 169 -2.01 -10.00 -40.03
C THR A 169 -3.50 -9.90 -39.68
N GLU A 170 -4.15 -11.02 -39.39
CA GLU A 170 -5.56 -11.07 -38.99
C GLU A 170 -5.76 -11.98 -37.77
N LEU A 171 -6.08 -11.39 -36.62
CA LEU A 171 -6.42 -12.12 -35.39
C LEU A 171 -7.79 -12.79 -35.55
N THR A 172 -7.79 -14.05 -36.00
CA THR A 172 -9.01 -14.87 -36.05
C THR A 172 -9.41 -15.32 -34.64
N LEU A 173 -10.72 -15.42 -34.37
CA LEU A 173 -11.25 -15.90 -33.08
C LEU A 173 -10.63 -17.25 -32.65
N LYS A 174 -10.40 -18.16 -33.61
CA LYS A 174 -9.70 -19.43 -33.36
C LYS A 174 -8.27 -19.25 -32.84
N SER A 175 -7.50 -18.33 -33.43
CA SER A 175 -6.12 -18.02 -33.02
C SER A 175 -6.10 -17.39 -31.62
N ALA A 176 -7.06 -16.49 -31.34
CA ALA A 176 -7.22 -15.89 -30.02
C ALA A 176 -7.53 -16.93 -28.94
N ILE A 177 -8.51 -17.83 -29.17
CA ILE A 177 -8.85 -18.88 -28.21
C ILE A 177 -7.66 -19.82 -27.97
N THR A 178 -6.97 -20.24 -29.04
CA THR A 178 -5.78 -21.12 -28.93
C THR A 178 -4.70 -20.45 -28.08
N SER A 179 -4.45 -19.16 -28.33
CA SER A 179 -3.45 -18.40 -27.58
C SER A 179 -3.84 -18.20 -26.12
N ILE A 180 -5.13 -18.04 -25.81
CA ILE A 180 -5.61 -18.03 -24.41
C ILE A 180 -5.28 -19.36 -23.73
N PHE A 181 -5.62 -20.50 -24.34
CA PHE A 181 -5.31 -21.82 -23.77
C PHE A 181 -3.81 -22.04 -23.58
N ASP A 182 -2.98 -21.63 -24.54
CA ASP A 182 -1.51 -21.70 -24.44
C ASP A 182 -0.97 -20.88 -23.26
N LEU A 183 -1.62 -19.75 -22.94
CA LEU A 183 -1.22 -18.83 -21.86
C LEU A 183 -1.82 -19.18 -20.49
N MET A 184 -2.86 -20.00 -20.41
CA MET A 184 -3.56 -20.30 -19.15
C MET A 184 -2.64 -20.88 -18.09
N LEU A 185 -1.92 -21.97 -18.40
CA LEU A 185 -1.05 -22.63 -17.42
C LEU A 185 0.14 -21.74 -17.01
N PRO A 186 0.91 -21.14 -17.94
CA PRO A 186 1.94 -20.16 -17.59
C PRO A 186 1.40 -18.98 -16.77
N GLY A 187 0.19 -18.50 -17.08
CA GLY A 187 -0.45 -17.41 -16.36
C GLY A 187 -0.81 -17.75 -14.92
N VAL A 188 -1.38 -18.94 -14.67
CA VAL A 188 -1.66 -19.42 -13.31
C VAL A 188 -0.36 -19.55 -12.50
N LEU A 189 0.71 -20.09 -13.10
CA LEU A 189 2.01 -20.19 -12.45
C LEU A 189 2.58 -18.81 -12.08
N ILE A 190 2.50 -17.83 -12.99
CA ILE A 190 2.93 -16.46 -12.70
C ILE A 190 2.11 -15.86 -11.55
N ILE A 191 0.79 -16.02 -11.54
CA ILE A 191 -0.06 -15.48 -10.45
C ILE A 191 0.33 -16.09 -9.10
N ILE A 192 0.53 -17.42 -9.04
CA ILE A 192 0.93 -18.10 -7.80
C ILE A 192 2.33 -17.67 -7.35
N LEU A 193 3.29 -17.54 -8.28
CA LEU A 193 4.66 -17.10 -7.97
C LEU A 193 4.70 -15.64 -7.53
N CYS A 194 3.96 -14.75 -8.18
CA CYS A 194 3.84 -13.35 -7.79
C CYS A 194 3.18 -13.24 -6.42
N TYR A 195 2.14 -14.03 -6.17
CA TYR A 195 1.45 -14.08 -4.89
C TYR A 195 2.39 -14.51 -3.76
N TYR A 196 3.05 -15.66 -3.91
CA TYR A 196 4.00 -16.18 -2.92
C TYR A 196 5.21 -15.24 -2.75
N GLY A 197 5.77 -14.74 -3.85
CA GLY A 197 6.89 -13.81 -3.82
C GLY A 197 6.54 -12.53 -3.06
N PHE A 198 5.40 -11.91 -3.35
CA PHE A 198 5.02 -10.66 -2.70
C PHE A 198 4.45 -10.87 -1.28
N PHE A 199 3.35 -11.60 -1.15
CA PHE A 199 2.63 -11.69 0.13
C PHE A 199 3.37 -12.53 1.17
N TYR A 200 4.00 -13.63 0.74
CA TYR A 200 4.74 -14.47 1.66
C TYR A 200 6.16 -13.96 1.85
N CYS A 201 6.97 -13.89 0.79
CA CYS A 201 8.40 -13.60 0.95
C CYS A 201 8.68 -12.12 1.23
N TRP A 202 8.20 -11.20 0.39
CA TRP A 202 8.53 -9.78 0.50
C TRP A 202 7.97 -9.16 1.78
N LEU A 203 6.67 -9.32 2.05
CA LEU A 203 6.05 -8.74 3.24
C LEU A 203 6.62 -9.35 4.54
N ASN A 204 6.83 -10.66 4.62
CA ASN A 204 7.47 -11.25 5.81
C ASN A 204 8.95 -10.87 5.95
N GLY A 205 9.67 -10.70 4.85
CA GLY A 205 11.05 -10.19 4.85
C GLY A 205 11.13 -8.81 5.50
N PHE A 206 10.25 -7.89 5.08
CA PHE A 206 10.13 -6.56 5.72
C PHE A 206 9.58 -6.64 7.15
N ALA A 207 8.63 -7.52 7.43
CA ALA A 207 8.08 -7.71 8.78
C ALA A 207 9.17 -8.14 9.77
N GLU A 208 9.99 -9.13 9.40
CA GLU A 208 11.09 -9.60 10.23
C GLU A 208 12.16 -8.51 10.40
N LEU A 209 12.52 -7.80 9.32
CA LEU A 209 13.50 -6.71 9.35
C LEU A 209 13.07 -5.57 10.30
N LEU A 210 11.79 -5.23 10.30
CA LEU A 210 11.23 -4.15 11.13
C LEU A 210 10.84 -4.62 12.54
N ARG A 211 10.90 -5.92 12.82
CA ARG A 211 10.35 -6.57 14.03
C ARG A 211 8.84 -6.37 14.17
N PHE A 212 8.12 -6.39 13.06
CA PHE A 212 6.66 -6.38 13.02
C PHE A 212 6.13 -7.80 13.28
N ALA A 213 5.33 -7.96 14.34
CA ALA A 213 4.85 -9.28 14.78
C ALA A 213 3.52 -9.68 14.15
N ASP A 214 2.70 -8.72 13.74
CA ASP A 214 1.45 -8.99 13.04
C ASP A 214 1.76 -9.39 11.58
N ARG A 215 1.57 -10.65 11.23
CA ARG A 215 2.00 -11.20 9.93
C ARG A 215 0.86 -11.80 9.14
N MET A 216 -0.37 -11.50 9.54
CA MET A 216 -1.56 -11.98 8.86
C MET A 216 -1.86 -11.11 7.63
N PHE A 217 -1.01 -11.22 6.60
CA PHE A 217 -1.16 -10.45 5.37
C PHE A 217 -2.19 -11.06 4.41
N HIS A 218 -2.46 -12.35 4.58
CA HIS A 218 -3.39 -13.14 3.81
C HIS A 218 -3.83 -14.38 4.60
N GLU A 219 -4.94 -14.97 4.18
CA GLU A 219 -5.49 -16.23 4.69
C GLU A 219 -5.59 -17.27 3.55
N ASP A 220 -6.22 -18.41 3.83
CA ASP A 220 -6.41 -19.53 2.91
C ASP A 220 -7.44 -19.21 1.79
N TRP A 221 -7.15 -18.18 0.99
CA TRP A 221 -8.03 -17.68 -0.07
C TRP A 221 -8.36 -18.74 -1.12
N TRP A 222 -7.46 -19.71 -1.33
CA TRP A 222 -7.65 -20.83 -2.25
C TRP A 222 -8.76 -21.81 -1.79
N ASN A 223 -9.10 -21.80 -0.51
CA ASN A 223 -10.20 -22.59 0.07
C ASN A 223 -11.52 -21.79 0.15
N SER A 224 -11.59 -20.60 -0.44
CA SER A 224 -12.78 -19.75 -0.38
C SER A 224 -13.95 -20.34 -1.14
N ALA A 225 -15.05 -20.64 -0.43
CA ALA A 225 -16.29 -21.15 -1.03
C ALA A 225 -17.14 -20.06 -1.72
N SER A 226 -16.86 -18.77 -1.48
CA SER A 226 -17.59 -17.66 -2.09
C SER A 226 -16.63 -16.57 -2.56
N SER A 227 -17.00 -15.84 -3.61
CA SER A 227 -16.23 -14.69 -4.11
C SER A 227 -16.06 -13.61 -3.04
N ALA A 228 -17.07 -13.44 -2.17
CA ALA A 228 -16.99 -12.49 -1.07
C ALA A 228 -15.90 -12.89 -0.07
N THR A 229 -15.81 -14.17 0.31
CA THR A 229 -14.73 -14.68 1.18
C THR A 229 -13.36 -14.54 0.52
N PHE A 230 -13.25 -14.81 -0.78
CA PHE A 230 -11.99 -14.66 -1.53
C PHE A 230 -11.43 -13.24 -1.43
N TRP A 231 -12.27 -12.22 -1.66
CA TRP A 231 -11.81 -10.82 -1.63
C TRP A 231 -11.39 -10.33 -0.24
N ARG A 232 -11.88 -10.94 0.85
CA ARG A 232 -11.46 -10.60 2.22
C ARG A 232 -10.16 -11.29 2.63
N THR A 233 -9.87 -12.45 2.06
CA THR A 233 -8.76 -13.32 2.51
C THR A 233 -7.52 -13.22 1.62
N TRP A 234 -7.67 -12.83 0.35
CA TRP A 234 -6.57 -12.75 -0.60
C TRP A 234 -5.49 -11.73 -0.22
N ASN A 235 -5.89 -10.50 0.12
CA ASN A 235 -5.02 -9.38 0.48
C ASN A 235 -5.66 -8.61 1.64
N ILE A 236 -5.41 -9.09 2.85
CA ILE A 236 -6.01 -8.57 4.08
C ILE A 236 -5.58 -7.11 4.30
N ILE A 237 -4.32 -6.77 3.99
CA ILE A 237 -3.79 -5.41 4.20
C ILE A 237 -4.61 -4.35 3.45
N VAL A 238 -4.94 -4.61 2.18
CA VAL A 238 -5.75 -3.67 1.37
C VAL A 238 -7.22 -3.77 1.73
N HIS A 239 -7.72 -4.98 1.98
CA HIS A 239 -9.10 -5.19 2.42
C HIS A 239 -9.41 -4.39 3.68
N ASP A 240 -8.56 -4.48 4.72
CA ASP A 240 -8.78 -3.81 6.00
C ASP A 240 -8.72 -2.29 5.87
N TRP A 241 -7.84 -1.77 5.00
CA TRP A 241 -7.79 -0.35 4.69
C TRP A 241 -9.08 0.13 4.01
N LEU A 242 -9.57 -0.61 3.01
CA LEU A 242 -10.83 -0.29 2.33
C LEU A 242 -12.01 -0.38 3.28
N TYR A 243 -12.03 -1.39 4.14
CA TYR A 243 -13.09 -1.57 5.12
C TYR A 243 -13.12 -0.40 6.13
N ALA A 244 -11.99 -0.08 6.75
CA ALA A 244 -11.90 0.93 7.80
C ALA A 244 -12.10 2.37 7.29
N TYR A 245 -11.55 2.72 6.12
CA TYR A 245 -11.50 4.11 5.66
C TYR A 245 -12.43 4.43 4.50
N VAL A 246 -13.00 3.42 3.85
CA VAL A 246 -13.99 3.62 2.78
C VAL A 246 -15.35 3.12 3.24
N TYR A 247 -15.47 1.84 3.59
CA TYR A 247 -16.77 1.26 3.92
C TYR A 247 -17.35 1.84 5.22
N GLU A 248 -16.60 1.81 6.33
CA GLU A 248 -17.11 2.32 7.61
C GLU A 248 -17.43 3.81 7.55
N ASP A 249 -16.54 4.61 6.95
CA ASP A 249 -16.71 6.07 6.86
C ASP A 249 -17.86 6.49 5.93
N LEU A 250 -18.17 5.70 4.88
CA LEU A 250 -19.35 5.93 4.04
C LEU A 250 -20.66 5.40 4.64
N SER A 251 -20.56 4.42 5.55
CA SER A 251 -21.72 3.80 6.19
C SER A 251 -22.26 4.57 7.40
N LYS A 252 -21.46 5.51 7.93
CA LYS A 252 -21.83 6.40 9.04
C LYS A 252 -22.58 7.62 8.54
#